data_AF-A0A537D750-F1
#
_entry.id   AF-A0A537D750-F1
#
_cell.length_a   1.000
_cell.length_b   1.000
_cell.length_c   1.000
_cell.angle_alpha   90.00
_cell.angle_beta   90.00
_cell.angle_gamma   90.00
#
_symmetry.space_group_name_H-M   'P 1'
#
loop_
_entity.id
_entity.type
_entity.pdbx_description
1 polymer ?
#
loop_
_entity_poly.entity_id
_entity_poly.type
_entity_poly.pdbx_seq_one_letter_code
_entity_poly.pdbx_strand_id
1 'polypeptide(L)'
;MNADPAELAKFNSLAHRWWDPQGEFRPLHEINPLRLGWIDAHLGLSGKNVLDVGCGGGILAEAMAQRGARVTGIDLSDKALSVAQLHLRESRLPVRYEKAVVEDFAAAHAGEFDAVTCMELLEHVPQPASMVAA
;
A
#
# COMPACT_ATOMS: atom_id res chain seq x y z
N MET A 1 -8.18 9.17 -14.50
CA MET A 1 -7.68 8.03 -13.72
C MET A 1 -6.48 7.45 -14.44
N ASN A 2 -5.30 7.52 -13.82
CA ASN A 2 -4.03 7.04 -14.35
C ASN A 2 -3.81 5.56 -13.96
N ALA A 3 -4.58 4.65 -14.56
CA ALA A 3 -4.54 3.23 -14.22
C ALA A 3 -4.70 2.36 -15.46
N ASP A 4 -3.97 1.24 -15.52
CA ASP A 4 -4.13 0.22 -16.55
C ASP A 4 -5.20 -0.81 -16.13
N PRO A 5 -6.33 -0.91 -16.86
CA PRO A 5 -7.38 -1.88 -16.55
C PRO A 5 -6.91 -3.35 -16.57
N ALA A 6 -5.93 -3.70 -17.41
CA ALA A 6 -5.44 -5.07 -17.53
C ALA A 6 -4.63 -5.48 -16.29
N GLU A 7 -3.76 -4.59 -15.81
CA GLU A 7 -3.00 -4.82 -14.58
C GLU A 7 -3.94 -4.88 -13.36
N LEU A 8 -4.92 -3.98 -13.27
CA LEU A 8 -5.94 -4.04 -12.21
C LEU A 8 -6.70 -5.37 -12.22
N ALA A 9 -7.09 -5.86 -13.39
CA ALA A 9 -7.79 -7.14 -13.53
C ALA A 9 -6.92 -8.33 -13.08
N LYS A 10 -5.63 -8.31 -13.39
CA LYS A 10 -4.66 -9.33 -12.96
C LYS A 10 -4.57 -9.39 -11.43
N PHE A 11 -4.32 -8.28 -10.75
CA PHE A 11 -4.24 -8.25 -9.27
C PHE A 11 -5.58 -8.64 -8.62
N ASN A 12 -6.69 -8.19 -9.19
CA ASN A 12 -8.04 -8.57 -8.77
C ASN A 12 -8.28 -10.09 -8.82
N SER A 13 -7.69 -10.80 -9.78
CA SER A 13 -7.86 -12.25 -9.92
C SER A 13 -7.10 -13.04 -8.85
N LEU A 14 -5.98 -12.50 -8.38
CA LEU A 14 -5.08 -13.13 -7.41
C LEU A 14 -5.32 -12.69 -5.96
N ALA A 15 -6.20 -11.71 -5.74
CA ALA A 15 -6.31 -11.03 -4.44
C ALA A 15 -6.54 -11.97 -3.24
N HIS A 16 -7.32 -13.04 -3.41
CA HIS A 16 -7.60 -14.01 -2.34
C HIS A 16 -6.36 -14.76 -1.82
N ARG A 17 -5.23 -14.67 -2.51
CA ARG A 17 -3.94 -15.30 -2.13
C ARG A 17 -2.91 -14.30 -1.63
N TRP A 18 -3.29 -13.03 -1.40
CA TRP A 18 -2.35 -11.96 -1.04
C TRP A 18 -1.51 -12.28 0.21
N TRP A 19 -2.14 -12.91 1.20
CA TRP A 19 -1.51 -13.27 2.47
C TRP A 19 -1.04 -14.72 2.56
N ASP A 20 -1.04 -15.47 1.44
CA ASP A 20 -0.40 -16.78 1.36
C ASP A 20 1.12 -16.59 1.19
N PRO A 21 1.96 -16.88 2.21
CA PRO A 21 3.40 -16.67 2.13
C PRO A 21 4.10 -17.63 1.15
N GLN A 22 3.41 -18.65 0.66
CA GLN A 22 3.91 -19.57 -0.37
C GLN A 22 3.24 -19.35 -1.74
N GLY A 23 2.35 -18.35 -1.84
CA GLY A 23 1.59 -18.04 -3.04
C GLY A 23 2.29 -17.08 -4.00
N GLU A 24 1.51 -16.49 -4.90
CA GLU A 24 1.98 -15.61 -5.98
C GLU A 24 2.65 -14.34 -5.43
N PHE A 25 2.26 -13.90 -4.23
CA PHE A 25 2.83 -12.74 -3.56
C PHE A 25 3.98 -13.08 -2.59
N ARG A 26 4.47 -14.34 -2.58
CA ARG A 26 5.65 -14.74 -1.78
C ARG A 26 6.82 -13.76 -1.89
N PRO A 27 7.22 -13.26 -3.08
CA PRO A 27 8.32 -12.30 -3.16
C PRO A 27 8.09 -11.03 -2.34
N LEU A 28 6.85 -10.54 -2.25
CA LEU A 28 6.50 -9.38 -1.43
C LEU A 28 6.63 -9.68 0.07
N HIS A 29 6.26 -10.89 0.50
CA HIS A 29 6.46 -11.33 1.89
C HIS A 29 7.94 -11.44 2.24
N GLU A 30 8.74 -12.02 1.35
CA GLU A 30 10.18 -12.23 1.56
C GLU A 30 10.98 -10.93 1.57
N ILE A 31 10.63 -9.97 0.71
CA ILE A 31 11.30 -8.66 0.67
C ILE A 31 10.83 -7.73 1.80
N ASN A 32 9.63 -7.95 2.37
CA ASN A 32 9.01 -7.02 3.31
C ASN A 32 9.90 -6.65 4.51
N PRO A 33 10.55 -7.60 5.21
CA PRO A 33 11.41 -7.27 6.34
C PRO A 33 12.59 -6.35 5.96
N LEU A 34 13.16 -6.53 4.76
CA LEU A 34 14.27 -5.72 4.27
C LEU A 34 13.84 -4.29 3.95
N ARG A 35 12.76 -4.13 3.16
CA ARG A 35 12.25 -2.79 2.82
C ARG A 35 11.71 -2.06 4.04
N LEU A 36 11.00 -2.76 4.94
CA LEU A 36 10.53 -2.17 6.20
C LEU A 36 11.70 -1.70 7.07
N GLY A 37 12.74 -2.52 7.20
CA GLY A 37 13.95 -2.15 7.93
C GLY A 37 14.64 -0.93 7.34
N TRP A 38 14.74 -0.85 6.01
CA TRP A 38 15.29 0.31 5.32
C TRP A 38 14.44 1.57 5.55
N ILE A 39 13.11 1.47 5.38
CA ILE A 39 12.17 2.58 5.58
C ILE A 39 12.27 3.11 7.02
N ASP A 40 12.20 2.22 8.01
CA ASP A 40 12.22 2.60 9.43
C ASP A 40 13.58 3.22 9.83
N ALA A 41 14.69 2.71 9.30
CA ALA A 41 16.02 3.26 9.56
C ALA A 41 16.19 4.70 9.03
N HIS A 42 15.55 5.05 7.91
CA HIS A 42 15.67 6.39 7.31
C HIS A 42 14.63 7.37 7.81
N LEU A 43 13.41 6.90 8.11
CA LEU A 43 12.28 7.76 8.42
C LEU A 43 11.91 7.77 9.90
N GLY A 44 12.19 6.71 10.64
CA GLY A 44 11.70 6.47 12.00
C GLY A 44 10.17 6.43 12.05
N LEU A 45 9.56 5.25 11.89
CA LEU A 45 8.11 5.13 11.66
C LEU A 45 7.24 5.42 12.89
N SER A 46 7.78 5.24 14.10
CA SER A 46 7.01 5.38 15.33
C SER A 46 6.38 6.77 15.48
N GLY A 47 5.06 6.82 15.63
CA GLY A 47 4.28 8.04 15.81
C GLY A 47 3.97 8.83 14.52
N LYS A 48 4.49 8.41 13.37
CA LYS A 48 4.32 9.10 12.09
C LYS A 48 3.00 8.79 11.40
N ASN A 49 2.46 9.76 10.68
CA ASN A 49 1.41 9.57 9.69
C ASN A 49 2.05 9.15 8.36
N VAL A 50 1.71 7.96 7.88
CA VAL A 50 2.31 7.39 6.65
C VAL A 50 1.23 7.03 5.65
N LEU A 51 1.43 7.42 4.39
CA LEU A 51 0.63 7.00 3.25
C LEU A 51 1.32 5.86 2.50
N ASP A 52 0.61 4.77 2.24
CA ASP A 52 1.07 3.68 1.35
C ASP A 52 0.24 3.69 0.06
N VAL A 53 0.83 4.15 -1.04
CA VAL A 53 0.20 4.30 -2.35
C VAL A 53 0.34 2.99 -3.13
N GLY A 54 -0.78 2.44 -3.59
CA GLY A 54 -0.83 1.09 -4.18
C GLY A 54 -0.63 0.02 -3.12
N CYS A 55 -1.29 0.17 -1.96
CA CYS A 55 -1.06 -0.69 -0.80
C CYS A 55 -1.45 -2.17 -1.04
N GLY A 56 -2.26 -2.45 -2.07
CA GLY A 56 -2.75 -3.77 -2.40
C GLY A 56 -3.43 -4.44 -1.21
N GLY A 57 -3.02 -5.67 -0.90
CA GLY A 57 -3.49 -6.44 0.23
C GLY A 57 -2.92 -6.04 1.60
N GLY A 58 -2.10 -4.99 1.69
CA GLY A 58 -1.72 -4.38 2.97
C GLY A 58 -0.43 -4.89 3.63
N ILE A 59 0.40 -5.66 2.92
CA ILE A 59 1.61 -6.28 3.48
C ILE A 59 2.55 -5.24 4.09
N LEU A 60 2.85 -4.16 3.38
CA LEU A 60 3.75 -3.11 3.87
C LEU A 60 3.02 -2.21 4.87
N ALA A 61 1.80 -1.78 4.55
CA ALA A 61 0.99 -0.92 5.42
C ALA A 61 0.84 -1.48 6.85
N GLU A 62 0.48 -2.76 6.99
CA GLU A 62 0.37 -3.40 8.31
C GLU A 62 1.74 -3.51 9.00
N ALA A 63 2.79 -3.83 8.26
CA ALA A 63 4.13 -3.93 8.84
C ALA A 63 4.67 -2.56 9.33
N MET A 64 4.35 -1.47 8.65
CA MET A 64 4.65 -0.11 9.13
C MET A 64 3.83 0.24 10.37
N ALA A 65 2.56 -0.17 10.43
CA ALA A 65 1.74 0.04 11.63
C ALA A 65 2.27 -0.75 12.84
N GLN A 66 2.82 -1.96 12.63
CA GLN A 66 3.53 -2.71 13.69
C GLN A 66 4.77 -1.97 14.22
N ARG A 67 5.39 -1.09 13.42
CA ARG A 67 6.48 -0.19 13.84
C ARG A 67 5.99 1.09 14.52
N GLY A 68 4.69 1.22 14.77
CA GLY A 68 4.10 2.35 15.49
C GLY A 68 3.66 3.52 14.61
N ALA A 69 3.64 3.37 13.28
CA ALA A 69 3.06 4.36 12.39
C ALA A 69 1.52 4.32 12.42
N ARG A 70 0.89 5.47 12.14
CA ARG A 70 -0.52 5.56 11.75
C ARG A 70 -0.58 5.53 10.23
N VAL A 71 -1.07 4.44 9.66
CA VAL A 71 -0.94 4.19 8.22
C VAL A 71 -2.28 4.36 7.52
N THR A 72 -2.29 5.11 6.42
CA THR A 72 -3.36 5.08 5.42
C THR A 72 -2.85 4.36 4.19
N GLY A 73 -3.49 3.27 3.78
CA GLY A 73 -3.21 2.58 2.52
C GLY A 73 -4.28 2.93 1.49
N ILE A 74 -3.85 3.34 0.29
CA ILE A 74 -4.75 3.59 -0.84
C ILE A 74 -4.47 2.64 -2.00
N ASP A 75 -5.54 2.19 -2.65
CA ASP A 75 -5.46 1.38 -3.87
C ASP A 75 -6.70 1.60 -4.75
N LEU A 76 -6.65 1.21 -6.03
CA LEU A 76 -7.81 1.25 -6.93
C LEU A 76 -8.59 -0.07 -6.97
N SER A 77 -7.98 -1.16 -6.51
CA SER A 77 -8.57 -2.50 -6.48
C SER A 77 -9.47 -2.70 -5.25
N ASP A 78 -10.80 -2.74 -5.47
CA ASP A 78 -11.74 -3.10 -4.41
C ASP A 78 -11.45 -4.47 -3.80
N LYS A 79 -10.96 -5.42 -4.61
CA LYS A 79 -10.67 -6.78 -4.15
C LYS A 79 -9.42 -6.84 -3.29
N ALA A 80 -8.35 -6.14 -3.68
CA ALA A 80 -7.14 -6.06 -2.86
C ALA A 80 -7.43 -5.37 -1.53
N LEU A 81 -8.16 -4.25 -1.55
CA LEU A 81 -8.59 -3.56 -0.34
C LEU A 81 -9.49 -4.40 0.54
N SER A 82 -10.40 -5.19 -0.03
CA SER A 82 -11.23 -6.12 0.74
C SER A 82 -10.39 -7.17 1.47
N VAL A 83 -9.33 -7.67 0.83
CA VAL A 83 -8.38 -8.61 1.44
C VAL A 83 -7.56 -7.94 2.53
N ALA A 84 -7.06 -6.72 2.29
CA ALA A 84 -6.36 -5.92 3.28
C ALA A 84 -7.23 -5.65 4.51
N GLN A 85 -8.48 -5.24 4.30
CA GLN A 85 -9.44 -5.00 5.38
C GLN A 85 -9.81 -6.27 6.13
N LEU A 86 -9.90 -7.43 5.45
CA LEU A 86 -10.16 -8.70 6.10
C LEU A 86 -8.99 -9.10 7.01
N HIS A 87 -7.76 -9.06 6.49
CA HIS A 87 -6.56 -9.38 7.27
C HIS A 87 -6.37 -8.41 8.45
N LEU A 88 -6.67 -7.12 8.25
CA LEU A 88 -6.63 -6.11 9.30
C LEU A 88 -7.55 -6.43 10.48
N ARG A 89 -8.69 -7.09 10.26
CA ARG A 89 -9.58 -7.53 11.36
C ARG A 89 -8.91 -8.56 12.26
N GLU A 90 -8.03 -9.37 11.69
CA GLU A 90 -7.26 -10.38 12.41
C GLU A 90 -6.07 -9.73 13.13
N SER A 91 -5.32 -8.86 12.46
CA SER A 91 -4.13 -8.21 13.03
C SER A 91 -4.43 -7.08 14.01
N ARG A 92 -5.60 -6.43 13.88
CA ARG A 92 -6.10 -5.33 14.74
C ARG A 92 -5.16 -4.13 14.82
N LEU A 93 -4.44 -3.86 13.74
CA LEU A 93 -3.50 -2.74 13.65
C LEU A 93 -4.23 -1.42 13.30
N PRO A 94 -3.64 -0.25 13.62
CA PRO A 94 -4.23 1.06 13.32
C PRO A 94 -3.97 1.46 11.86
N VAL A 95 -4.53 0.70 10.90
CA VAL A 95 -4.44 1.00 9.46
C VAL A 95 -5.80 1.43 8.93
N ARG A 96 -5.83 2.49 8.12
CA ARG A 96 -7.01 2.92 7.35
C ARG A 96 -6.79 2.52 5.89
N TYR A 97 -7.72 1.76 5.32
CA TYR A 97 -7.71 1.43 3.89
C TYR A 97 -8.81 2.18 3.16
N GLU A 98 -8.45 2.85 2.06
CA GLU A 98 -9.38 3.63 1.25
C GLU A 98 -9.16 3.34 -0.24
N LYS A 99 -10.26 3.28 -1.00
CA LYS A 99 -10.17 3.30 -2.45
C LYS A 99 -10.02 4.72 -2.93
N ALA A 100 -8.87 5.06 -3.49
CA ALA A 100 -8.60 6.41 -3.97
C ALA A 100 -7.69 6.42 -5.20
N VAL A 101 -7.92 7.41 -6.06
CA VAL A 101 -6.98 7.81 -7.11
C VAL A 101 -5.94 8.72 -6.45
N VAL A 102 -4.65 8.45 -6.64
CA VAL A 102 -3.60 9.20 -5.92
C VAL A 102 -3.66 10.69 -6.21
N GLU A 103 -3.97 11.10 -7.44
CA GLU A 103 -4.03 12.51 -7.81
C GLU A 103 -5.17 13.24 -7.08
N ASP A 104 -6.34 12.60 -6.97
CA ASP A 104 -7.48 13.16 -6.25
C ASP A 104 -7.23 13.17 -4.73
N PHE A 105 -6.58 12.11 -4.23
CA PHE A 105 -6.20 11.98 -2.83
C PHE A 105 -5.19 13.05 -2.41
N ALA A 106 -4.15 13.27 -3.22
CA ALA A 106 -3.15 14.30 -3.00
C ALA A 106 -3.76 15.71 -2.95
N ALA A 107 -4.69 16.00 -3.85
CA ALA A 107 -5.38 17.30 -3.86
C ALA A 107 -6.19 17.56 -2.58
N ALA A 108 -6.75 16.51 -1.97
CA ALA A 108 -7.54 16.61 -0.74
C ALA A 108 -6.69 16.58 0.55
N HIS A 109 -5.52 15.94 0.50
CA HIS A 109 -4.70 15.62 1.68
C HIS A 109 -3.27 16.20 1.61
N ALA A 110 -3.09 17.31 0.91
CA ALA A 110 -1.79 17.93 0.69
C ALA A 110 -1.09 18.29 2.01
N GLY A 111 0.11 17.72 2.22
CA GLY A 111 0.94 18.00 3.39
C GLY A 111 0.52 17.29 4.69
N GLU A 112 -0.42 16.34 4.64
CA GLU A 112 -0.93 15.64 5.84
C GLU A 112 -0.04 14.48 6.33
N PHE A 113 0.89 14.01 5.50
CA PHE A 113 1.70 12.81 5.77
C PHE A 113 3.16 13.17 6.03
N ASP A 114 3.75 12.52 7.04
CA ASP A 114 5.18 12.63 7.35
C ASP A 114 6.04 11.81 6.37
N ALA A 115 5.44 10.80 5.74
CA ALA A 115 6.08 9.94 4.76
C ALA A 115 5.05 9.33 3.79
N VAL A 116 5.51 9.05 2.56
CA VAL A 116 4.76 8.36 1.53
C VAL A 116 5.60 7.19 1.01
N THR A 117 5.03 5.99 0.97
CA THR A 117 5.59 4.81 0.29
C THR A 117 4.83 4.54 -0.99
N CYS A 118 5.56 4.17 -2.04
CA CYS A 118 5.03 3.84 -3.37
C CYS A 118 5.88 2.71 -3.94
N MET A 119 5.54 1.47 -3.59
CA MET A 119 6.38 0.28 -3.82
C MET A 119 5.69 -0.67 -4.80
N GLU A 120 6.42 -1.16 -5.81
CA GLU A 120 5.92 -2.09 -6.86
C GLU A 120 4.61 -1.59 -7.52
N LEU A 121 4.58 -0.31 -7.89
CA LEU A 121 3.39 0.37 -8.45
C LEU A 121 3.66 1.12 -9.75
N LEU A 122 4.76 1.89 -9.81
CA LEU A 122 5.00 2.84 -10.90
C LEU A 122 5.13 2.16 -12.28
N GLU A 123 5.57 0.91 -12.30
CA GLU A 123 5.66 0.06 -13.49
C GLU A 123 4.30 -0.42 -14.01
N HIS A 124 3.22 -0.28 -13.22
CA HIS A 124 1.87 -0.73 -13.55
C HIS A 124 0.94 0.42 -13.97
N VAL A 125 1.43 1.66 -14.00
CA VAL A 125 0.63 2.84 -14.36
C VAL A 125 1.05 3.41 -15.73
N PRO A 126 0.10 3.96 -16.51
CA PRO A 126 0.42 4.58 -17.79
C PRO A 126 1.34 5.82 -17.69
N GLN A 127 1.21 6.62 -16.63
CA GLN A 127 1.93 7.88 -16.44
C GLN A 127 2.60 7.93 -15.07
N PRO A 128 3.76 7.26 -14.85
CA PRO A 128 4.41 7.22 -13.54
C PRO A 128 4.85 8.60 -13.03
N ALA A 129 5.19 9.53 -13.93
CA ALA A 129 5.54 10.90 -13.55
C ALA A 129 4.36 11.65 -12.89
N SER A 130 3.12 11.35 -13.27
CA SER A 130 1.92 11.92 -12.62
C SER A 130 1.81 11.47 -11.16
N MET A 131 2.12 10.20 -10.88
CA MET A 131 2.09 9.65 -9.53
C MET A 131 3.12 10.29 -8.61
N VAL A 132 4.29 10.69 -9.15
CA VAL A 132 5.36 11.35 -8.39
C VAL A 132 5.06 12.83 -8.15
N ALA A 133 4.30 13.46 -9.07
CA ALA A 133 3.94 14.87 -8.97
C ALA A 133 2.77 15.13 -8.02
N ALA A 134 1.90 14.13 -7.81
CA ALA A 134 0.81 14.14 -6.84
C ALA A 134 1.35 14.05 -5.41
#